data_AF-A0A088S7Q9-F1
#
_entry.id   AF-A0A088S7Q9-F1
#
_cell.length_a   1.000
_cell.length_b   1.000
_cell.length_c   1.000
_cell.angle_alpha   90.00
_cell.angle_beta   90.00
_cell.angle_gamma   90.00
#
_symmetry.space_group_name_H-M   'P 1'
#
loop_
_entity.id
_entity.type
_entity.pdbx_description
1 polymer ?
#
loop_
_entity_poly.entity_id
_entity_poly.type
_entity_poly.pdbx_seq_one_letter_code
_entity_poly.pdbx_strand_id
1 'polypeptide(L)'
;MWTEMMQTLQQQPMYLRIMGIDSEWFRSSPVAVVQFATSSHCFVLHISFFDDRALPTAVKEALCDPAIIKCGVGINGDVSRLRKEQDITIQSVLDVAHYSAFFGLHHGARSNLKVLAESVANLSIVKDKKITRSNWELPLPDSSVNYAAEDALASYLIGQNVMLKASEVYCMSANTFDIPRWLRHTSSIAAMKLRKLQQELWKLDVEKREKDKPMSDSDDHAACQVQASSCVKVRVLDRNGNFLFECSRKRAKFYVAEKSLAVITKSLAGDPRKALEIQFLFDPKVKTRRCIYYALGDCELQGQCPFAHGMSELHPDAAALVESEKPSCACCLGTKGLLRHAITPTSFRKFMPLPQRQPLEDDYLPLCQQCNSVLRPYYADEMRRCYTEAEESNSTTFRHNVMTKCCSYARLLLDTNKLAKIPANRCEELRQYVKRNWRSTFFEDFNPEFEMRTPVEQDEAFLKRLGRIVPDDVRAKVTMNILVGDDQEKAQQFNKRWRDYCFSMCCMIEKKSNRMSYDDWQTYRAHNREP
;
A
#
# COMPACT_ATOMS: atom_id res chain seq x y z
N MET A 1 -31.21 -5.75 -16.47
CA MET A 1 -30.52 -5.04 -15.37
C MET A 1 -28.99 -5.04 -15.51
N TRP A 2 -28.22 -6.09 -15.20
CA TRP A 2 -26.73 -5.97 -15.27
C TRP A 2 -26.21 -5.67 -16.68
N THR A 3 -26.64 -6.45 -17.67
CA THR A 3 -26.28 -6.23 -19.10
C THR A 3 -26.63 -4.82 -19.57
N GLU A 4 -27.80 -4.33 -19.18
CA GLU A 4 -28.29 -2.99 -19.50
C GLU A 4 -27.46 -1.88 -18.85
N MET A 5 -27.07 -2.04 -17.57
CA MET A 5 -26.14 -1.15 -16.89
C MET A 5 -24.80 -1.07 -17.64
N MET A 6 -24.26 -2.23 -18.04
CA MET A 6 -22.99 -2.30 -18.77
C MET A 6 -23.07 -1.68 -20.17
N GLN A 7 -24.16 -1.91 -20.90
CA GLN A 7 -24.40 -1.27 -22.21
C GLN A 7 -24.47 0.25 -22.07
N THR A 8 -25.21 0.75 -21.08
CA THR A 8 -25.33 2.20 -20.82
C THR A 8 -23.99 2.81 -20.42
N LEU A 9 -23.20 2.09 -19.63
CA LEU A 9 -21.85 2.50 -19.26
C LEU A 9 -20.91 2.57 -20.47
N GLN A 10 -20.97 1.59 -21.38
CA GLN A 10 -20.11 1.54 -22.57
C GLN A 10 -20.39 2.68 -23.57
N GLN A 11 -21.63 3.19 -23.59
CA GLN A 11 -22.01 4.36 -24.39
C GLN A 11 -21.42 5.68 -23.86
N GLN A 12 -20.93 5.70 -22.62
CA GLN A 12 -20.26 6.89 -22.07
C GLN A 12 -18.86 7.08 -22.70
N PRO A 13 -18.39 8.34 -22.81
CA PRO A 13 -16.98 8.63 -23.09
C PRO A 13 -16.06 7.86 -22.12
N MET A 14 -14.87 7.46 -22.57
CA MET A 14 -13.97 6.60 -21.76
C MET A 14 -13.69 7.16 -20.36
N TYR A 15 -13.52 8.48 -20.22
CA TYR A 15 -13.27 9.13 -18.92
C TYR A 15 -14.51 9.18 -18.00
N LEU A 16 -15.70 8.88 -18.53
CA LEU A 16 -16.96 8.78 -17.78
C LEU A 16 -17.47 7.34 -17.61
N ARG A 17 -16.70 6.34 -18.05
CA ARG A 17 -16.97 4.93 -17.75
C ARG A 17 -16.61 4.63 -16.29
N ILE A 18 -17.41 5.16 -15.38
CA ILE A 18 -17.15 5.16 -13.94
C ILE A 18 -18.13 4.24 -13.23
N MET A 19 -17.60 3.44 -12.32
CA MET A 19 -18.34 2.60 -11.39
C MET A 19 -17.95 2.99 -9.97
N GLY A 20 -18.89 3.57 -9.22
CA GLY A 20 -18.75 3.77 -7.78
C GLY A 20 -18.83 2.42 -7.08
N ILE A 21 -17.86 2.12 -6.21
CA ILE A 21 -17.80 0.85 -5.49
C ILE A 21 -17.55 1.06 -4.01
N ASP A 22 -18.13 0.18 -3.20
CA ASP A 22 -17.84 0.06 -1.77
C ASP A 22 -18.27 -1.34 -1.28
N SER A 23 -17.84 -1.75 -0.08
CA SER A 23 -18.08 -3.11 0.42
C SER A 23 -18.26 -3.15 1.93
N GLU A 24 -19.07 -4.09 2.41
CA GLU A 24 -19.42 -4.19 3.83
C GLU A 24 -19.17 -5.59 4.39
N TRP A 25 -18.75 -5.63 5.65
CA TRP A 25 -18.37 -6.84 6.36
C TRP A 25 -18.56 -6.68 7.88
N PHE A 26 -18.54 -7.80 8.60
CA PHE A 26 -18.61 -7.78 10.06
C PHE A 26 -17.30 -8.19 10.73
N ARG A 27 -16.59 -7.22 11.32
CA ARG A 27 -15.33 -7.42 12.05
C ARG A 27 -14.26 -8.08 11.15
N SER A 28 -13.81 -9.29 11.50
CA SER A 28 -12.82 -10.07 10.75
C SER A 28 -13.46 -11.12 9.83
N SER A 29 -14.79 -11.14 9.73
CA SER A 29 -15.51 -12.01 8.78
C SER A 29 -15.25 -11.54 7.35
N PRO A 30 -15.28 -12.42 6.33
CA PRO A 30 -15.19 -12.07 4.91
C PRO A 30 -16.13 -10.94 4.48
N VAL A 31 -15.93 -10.40 3.29
CA VAL A 31 -16.87 -9.47 2.65
C VAL A 31 -18.24 -10.15 2.54
N ALA A 32 -19.26 -9.46 3.02
CA ALA A 32 -20.63 -9.96 3.03
C ALA A 32 -21.48 -9.28 1.97
N VAL A 33 -21.25 -7.99 1.72
CA VAL A 33 -21.98 -7.21 0.71
C VAL A 33 -20.98 -6.46 -0.17
N VAL A 34 -21.26 -6.43 -1.48
CA VAL A 34 -20.55 -5.59 -2.44
C VAL A 34 -21.56 -4.74 -3.18
N GLN A 35 -21.27 -3.44 -3.30
CA GLN A 35 -22.17 -2.47 -3.90
C GLN A 35 -21.50 -1.72 -5.05
N PHE A 36 -22.30 -1.44 -6.07
CA PHE A 36 -21.86 -0.79 -7.31
C PHE A 36 -22.89 0.23 -7.77
N ALA A 37 -22.45 1.36 -8.30
CA ALA A 37 -23.32 2.33 -8.95
C ALA A 37 -22.69 2.88 -10.22
N THR A 38 -23.53 3.15 -11.20
CA THR A 38 -23.19 3.86 -12.45
C THR A 38 -24.20 4.99 -12.66
N SER A 39 -24.17 5.64 -13.83
CA SER A 39 -25.16 6.64 -14.23
C SER A 39 -26.61 6.12 -14.28
N SER A 40 -26.80 4.80 -14.37
CA SER A 40 -28.11 4.21 -14.67
C SER A 40 -28.67 3.32 -13.55
N HIS A 41 -27.81 2.58 -12.87
CA HIS A 41 -28.23 1.55 -11.91
C HIS A 41 -27.33 1.54 -10.68
N CYS A 42 -27.90 1.06 -9.57
CA CYS A 42 -27.17 0.67 -8.37
C CYS A 42 -27.49 -0.78 -8.00
N PHE A 43 -26.46 -1.55 -7.68
CA PHE A 43 -26.56 -2.95 -7.25
C PHE A 43 -26.02 -3.10 -5.83
N VAL A 44 -26.74 -3.85 -4.99
CA VAL A 44 -26.30 -4.31 -3.68
C VAL A 44 -26.30 -5.84 -3.70
N LEU A 45 -25.13 -6.45 -3.80
CA LEU A 45 -24.96 -7.90 -3.86
C LEU A 45 -24.63 -8.45 -2.47
N HIS A 46 -25.58 -9.14 -1.86
CA HIS A 46 -25.38 -9.81 -0.56
C HIS A 46 -24.66 -11.15 -0.74
N ILE A 47 -23.39 -11.09 -1.13
CA ILE A 47 -22.59 -12.25 -1.50
C ILE A 47 -22.45 -13.29 -0.38
N SER A 48 -22.64 -12.94 0.89
CA SER A 48 -22.63 -13.94 1.98
C SER A 48 -23.70 -15.03 1.84
N PHE A 49 -24.76 -14.78 1.06
CA PHE A 49 -25.87 -15.68 0.76
C PHE A 49 -25.71 -16.42 -0.57
N PHE A 50 -24.63 -16.19 -1.31
CA PHE A 50 -24.34 -16.96 -2.52
C PHE A 50 -23.61 -18.25 -2.11
N ASP A 51 -23.90 -19.37 -2.80
CA ASP A 51 -23.38 -20.70 -2.46
C ASP A 51 -21.87 -20.69 -2.18
N ASP A 52 -21.11 -19.97 -3.03
CA ASP A 52 -19.67 -19.83 -2.93
C ASP A 52 -19.20 -18.43 -2.55
N ARG A 53 -20.05 -17.55 -2.04
CA ARG A 53 -19.69 -16.13 -1.73
C ARG A 53 -18.90 -15.44 -2.85
N ALA A 54 -19.10 -15.90 -4.08
CA ALA A 54 -18.33 -15.51 -5.23
C ALA A 54 -19.13 -14.48 -6.02
N LEU A 55 -18.49 -13.39 -6.43
CA LEU A 55 -19.09 -12.48 -7.37
C LEU A 55 -19.39 -13.20 -8.70
N PRO A 56 -20.52 -12.90 -9.35
CA PRO A 56 -20.80 -13.41 -10.70
C PRO A 56 -19.67 -13.05 -11.66
N THR A 57 -19.36 -13.92 -12.63
CA THR A 57 -18.25 -13.74 -13.58
C THR A 57 -18.30 -12.38 -14.28
N ALA A 58 -19.48 -11.96 -14.74
CA ALA A 58 -19.66 -10.66 -15.40
C ALA A 58 -19.29 -9.46 -14.51
N VAL A 59 -19.47 -9.58 -13.19
CA VAL A 59 -19.06 -8.54 -12.22
C VAL A 59 -17.54 -8.54 -12.06
N LYS A 60 -16.92 -9.72 -11.98
CA LYS A 60 -15.46 -9.86 -11.92
C LYS A 60 -14.78 -9.28 -13.16
N GLU A 61 -15.32 -9.56 -14.35
CA GLU A 61 -14.84 -9.01 -15.61
C GLU A 61 -14.88 -7.48 -15.62
N ALA A 62 -15.99 -6.86 -15.22
CA ALA A 62 -16.12 -5.41 -15.14
C ALA A 62 -15.13 -4.78 -14.12
N LEU A 63 -14.88 -5.46 -12.99
CA LEU A 63 -13.89 -5.03 -12.01
C LEU A 63 -12.45 -5.15 -12.53
N CYS A 64 -12.15 -6.16 -13.34
CA CYS A 64 -10.83 -6.35 -13.95
C CYS A 64 -10.59 -5.47 -15.19
N ASP A 65 -11.65 -4.99 -15.85
CA ASP A 65 -11.56 -4.21 -17.08
C ASP A 65 -10.87 -2.83 -16.84
N PRO A 66 -9.71 -2.56 -17.47
CA PRO A 66 -9.03 -1.27 -17.34
C PRO A 66 -9.80 -0.10 -17.97
N ALA A 67 -10.75 -0.35 -18.88
CA ALA A 67 -11.56 0.69 -19.51
C ALA A 67 -12.67 1.23 -18.59
N ILE A 68 -12.89 0.60 -17.43
CA ILE A 68 -13.86 1.03 -16.43
C ILE A 68 -13.12 1.53 -15.20
N ILE A 69 -13.38 2.78 -14.82
CA ILE A 69 -12.82 3.42 -13.63
C ILE A 69 -13.62 2.96 -12.41
N LYS A 70 -12.94 2.36 -11.43
CA LYS A 70 -13.54 1.99 -10.14
C LYS A 70 -13.22 3.06 -9.11
N CYS A 71 -14.24 3.70 -8.53
CA CYS A 71 -14.03 4.84 -7.64
C CYS A 71 -14.74 4.73 -6.29
N GLY A 72 -14.13 5.31 -5.26
CA GLY A 72 -14.61 5.29 -3.88
C GLY A 72 -13.70 6.07 -2.95
N VAL A 73 -14.11 6.26 -1.69
CA VAL A 73 -13.32 6.95 -0.66
C VAL A 73 -12.52 5.94 0.15
N GLY A 74 -11.19 6.03 0.16
CA GLY A 74 -10.37 5.02 0.83
C GLY A 74 -10.41 3.65 0.14
N ILE A 75 -10.81 3.62 -1.14
CA ILE A 75 -11.12 2.45 -1.97
C ILE A 75 -10.04 1.37 -2.00
N ASN A 76 -8.78 1.71 -1.71
CA ASN A 76 -7.70 0.73 -1.62
C ASN A 76 -7.97 -0.36 -0.57
N GLY A 77 -8.70 -0.05 0.50
CA GLY A 77 -9.13 -1.04 1.50
C GLY A 77 -10.04 -2.09 0.88
N ASP A 78 -11.13 -1.66 0.26
CA ASP A 78 -12.11 -2.50 -0.43
C ASP A 78 -11.47 -3.30 -1.57
N VAL A 79 -10.66 -2.64 -2.40
CA VAL A 79 -9.97 -3.28 -3.52
C VAL A 79 -9.01 -4.36 -3.06
N SER A 80 -8.19 -4.08 -2.04
CA SER A 80 -7.25 -5.06 -1.49
C SER A 80 -7.98 -6.31 -0.99
N ARG A 81 -9.14 -6.08 -0.37
CA ARG A 81 -9.95 -7.14 0.20
C ARG A 81 -10.67 -7.97 -0.86
N LEU A 82 -11.35 -7.33 -1.79
CA LEU A 82 -12.01 -7.99 -2.92
C LEU A 82 -10.99 -8.77 -3.77
N ARG A 83 -9.80 -8.19 -4.02
CA ARG A 83 -8.71 -8.90 -4.70
C ARG A 83 -8.38 -10.23 -4.02
N LYS A 84 -8.21 -10.20 -2.70
CA LYS A 84 -7.84 -11.39 -1.92
C LYS A 84 -8.95 -12.42 -1.85
N GLU A 85 -10.19 -11.98 -1.63
CA GLU A 85 -11.31 -12.88 -1.35
C GLU A 85 -12.00 -13.41 -2.61
N GLN A 86 -11.93 -12.68 -3.72
CA GLN A 86 -12.57 -13.04 -5.00
C GLN A 86 -11.58 -13.54 -6.04
N ASP A 87 -10.28 -13.44 -5.75
CA ASP A 87 -9.15 -13.80 -6.61
C ASP A 87 -9.19 -13.06 -7.96
N ILE A 88 -9.26 -11.72 -7.89
CA ILE A 88 -9.37 -10.84 -9.06
C ILE A 88 -8.39 -9.67 -8.95
N THR A 89 -7.89 -9.18 -10.09
CA THR A 89 -7.06 -7.97 -10.11
C THR A 89 -7.89 -6.78 -10.59
N ILE A 90 -8.40 -5.99 -9.64
CA ILE A 90 -9.12 -4.76 -9.96
C ILE A 90 -8.15 -3.73 -10.53
N GLN A 91 -8.50 -3.17 -11.70
CA GLN A 91 -7.72 -2.17 -12.43
C GLN A 91 -8.39 -0.79 -12.39
N SER A 92 -7.68 0.25 -12.83
CA SER A 92 -8.22 1.62 -12.98
C SER A 92 -8.95 2.15 -11.74
N VAL A 93 -8.26 2.09 -10.60
CA VAL A 93 -8.80 2.51 -9.30
C VAL A 93 -8.55 4.01 -9.08
N LEU A 94 -9.62 4.75 -8.76
CA LEU A 94 -9.60 6.18 -8.47
C LEU A 94 -10.10 6.43 -7.05
N ASP A 95 -9.23 6.90 -6.16
CA ASP A 95 -9.65 7.34 -4.84
C ASP A 95 -10.18 8.78 -4.92
N VAL A 96 -11.49 8.95 -4.74
CA VAL A 96 -12.14 10.24 -4.97
C VAL A 96 -11.72 11.29 -3.96
N ALA A 97 -11.30 10.92 -2.74
CA ALA A 97 -10.81 11.88 -1.75
C ALA A 97 -9.44 12.47 -2.16
N HIS A 98 -8.55 11.62 -2.67
CA HIS A 98 -7.26 12.06 -3.18
C HIS A 98 -7.44 13.04 -4.34
N TYR A 99 -8.24 12.67 -5.34
CA TYR A 99 -8.38 13.49 -6.54
C TYR A 99 -9.25 14.74 -6.34
N SER A 100 -10.21 14.71 -5.41
CA SER A 100 -10.96 15.93 -5.04
C SER A 100 -10.03 17.00 -4.46
N ALA A 101 -9.07 16.61 -3.62
CA ALA A 101 -8.05 17.54 -3.13
C ALA A 101 -7.02 17.91 -4.21
N PHE A 102 -6.66 16.95 -5.09
CA PHE A 102 -5.74 17.17 -6.21
C PHE A 102 -6.20 18.29 -7.15
N PHE A 103 -7.48 18.23 -7.55
CA PHE A 103 -8.09 19.19 -8.45
C PHE A 103 -8.70 20.42 -7.75
N GLY A 104 -8.60 20.50 -6.42
CA GLY A 104 -9.18 21.61 -5.67
C GLY A 104 -10.71 21.63 -5.67
N LEU A 105 -11.36 20.49 -5.87
CA LEU A 105 -12.81 20.34 -5.72
C LEU A 105 -13.23 20.28 -4.24
N HIS A 106 -12.30 19.91 -3.36
CA HIS A 106 -12.51 19.85 -1.92
C HIS A 106 -11.35 20.49 -1.16
N HIS A 107 -11.67 21.37 -0.21
CA HIS A 107 -10.70 22.14 0.59
C HIS A 107 -10.75 21.82 2.09
N GLY A 108 -11.54 20.83 2.51
CA GLY A 108 -11.68 20.47 3.92
C GLY A 108 -10.60 19.49 4.41
N ALA A 109 -10.40 19.46 5.73
CA ALA A 109 -9.50 18.48 6.36
C ALA A 109 -10.13 17.08 6.43
N ARG A 110 -11.46 17.02 6.57
CA ARG A 110 -12.23 15.78 6.58
C ARG A 110 -12.65 15.45 5.16
N SER A 111 -12.21 14.30 4.65
CA SER A 111 -12.51 13.84 3.30
C SER A 111 -13.16 12.46 3.32
N ASN A 112 -14.12 12.28 4.22
CA ASN A 112 -14.97 11.08 4.24
C ASN A 112 -16.11 11.22 3.21
N LEU A 113 -16.76 10.11 2.88
CA LEU A 113 -17.78 10.06 1.84
C LEU A 113 -18.90 11.07 2.04
N LYS A 114 -19.39 11.25 3.28
CA LYS A 114 -20.45 12.23 3.58
C LYS A 114 -20.04 13.65 3.22
N VAL A 115 -18.85 14.07 3.64
CA VAL A 115 -18.36 15.43 3.39
C VAL A 115 -18.08 15.65 1.90
N LEU A 116 -17.56 14.65 1.20
CA LEU A 116 -17.29 14.75 -0.24
C LEU A 116 -18.57 14.72 -1.07
N ALA A 117 -19.56 13.90 -0.68
CA ALA A 117 -20.86 13.89 -1.33
C ALA A 117 -21.50 15.28 -1.29
N GLU A 118 -21.47 15.94 -0.13
CA GLU A 118 -22.01 17.28 0.05
C GLU A 118 -21.18 18.32 -0.72
N SER A 119 -19.86 18.36 -0.52
CA SER A 119 -19.01 19.43 -1.07
C SER A 119 -18.69 19.31 -2.55
N VAL A 120 -18.70 18.10 -3.13
CA VAL A 120 -18.29 17.85 -4.52
C VAL A 120 -19.49 17.46 -5.40
N ALA A 121 -20.43 16.69 -4.87
CA ALA A 121 -21.57 16.18 -5.63
C ALA A 121 -22.91 16.84 -5.25
N ASN A 122 -22.92 17.77 -4.30
CA ASN A 122 -24.12 18.41 -3.75
C ASN A 122 -25.19 17.39 -3.28
N LEU A 123 -24.73 16.27 -2.71
CA LEU A 123 -25.57 15.17 -2.23
C LEU A 123 -25.45 15.05 -0.71
N SER A 124 -26.59 15.16 -0.02
CA SER A 124 -26.67 14.92 1.42
C SER A 124 -26.95 13.45 1.72
N ILE A 125 -25.98 12.76 2.34
CA ILE A 125 -26.13 11.36 2.79
C ILE A 125 -26.10 11.24 4.31
N VAL A 126 -26.84 10.27 4.85
CA VAL A 126 -26.91 10.00 6.30
C VAL A 126 -26.12 8.74 6.65
N LYS A 127 -25.07 8.91 7.46
CA LYS A 127 -24.23 7.80 7.94
C LYS A 127 -24.66 7.34 9.33
N ASP A 128 -25.71 6.53 9.42
CA ASP A 128 -26.13 5.93 10.69
C ASP A 128 -25.08 4.91 11.18
N LYS A 129 -24.42 5.24 12.29
CA LYS A 129 -23.39 4.41 12.91
C LYS A 129 -23.90 3.04 13.35
N LYS A 130 -25.20 2.88 13.61
CA LYS A 130 -25.82 1.59 13.93
C LYS A 130 -25.79 0.66 12.71
N ILE A 131 -26.07 1.20 11.53
CA ILE A 131 -26.04 0.46 10.27
C ILE A 131 -24.60 0.15 9.87
N THR A 132 -23.69 1.14 9.87
CA THR A 132 -22.27 0.94 9.52
C THR A 132 -21.58 -0.13 10.39
N ARG A 133 -22.02 -0.30 11.64
CA ARG A 133 -21.45 -1.28 12.59
C ARG A 133 -22.30 -2.54 12.75
N SER A 134 -23.33 -2.69 11.92
CA SER A 134 -24.24 -3.83 11.96
C SER A 134 -23.57 -5.11 11.48
N ASN A 135 -24.23 -6.25 11.72
CA ASN A 135 -23.75 -7.53 11.22
C ASN A 135 -24.26 -7.78 9.79
N TRP A 136 -23.48 -7.36 8.81
CA TRP A 136 -23.77 -7.52 7.38
C TRP A 136 -23.84 -8.98 6.88
N GLU A 137 -23.53 -9.96 7.73
CA GLU A 137 -23.73 -11.38 7.44
C GLU A 137 -25.20 -11.82 7.57
N LEU A 138 -26.05 -11.00 8.19
CA LEU A 138 -27.47 -11.29 8.41
C LEU A 138 -28.32 -10.75 7.26
N PRO A 139 -29.56 -11.26 7.05
CA PRO A 139 -30.50 -10.68 6.09
C PRO A 139 -30.61 -9.17 6.25
N LEU A 140 -30.53 -8.45 5.12
CA LEU A 140 -30.46 -6.99 5.12
C LEU A 140 -31.88 -6.40 5.23
N PRO A 141 -32.16 -5.54 6.23
CA PRO A 141 -33.36 -4.71 6.20
C PRO A 141 -33.22 -3.62 5.12
N ASP A 142 -34.35 -3.05 4.68
CA ASP A 142 -34.39 -2.00 3.65
C ASP A 142 -33.47 -0.82 3.98
N SER A 143 -33.34 -0.45 5.26
CA SER A 143 -32.43 0.61 5.70
C SER A 143 -30.96 0.31 5.40
N SER A 144 -30.53 -0.94 5.54
CA SER A 144 -29.17 -1.38 5.20
C SER A 144 -28.95 -1.44 3.69
N VAL A 145 -29.97 -1.85 2.93
CA VAL A 145 -29.92 -1.86 1.46
C VAL A 145 -29.80 -0.44 0.92
N ASN A 146 -30.63 0.48 1.42
CA ASN A 146 -30.59 1.89 1.01
C ASN A 146 -29.26 2.55 1.38
N TYR A 147 -28.76 2.32 2.60
CA TYR A 147 -27.43 2.79 3.01
C TYR A 147 -26.33 2.31 2.06
N ALA A 148 -26.32 1.01 1.73
CA ALA A 148 -25.33 0.44 0.82
C ALA A 148 -25.45 1.01 -0.59
N ALA A 149 -26.67 1.24 -1.08
CA ALA A 149 -26.89 1.83 -2.39
C ALA A 149 -26.44 3.31 -2.47
N GLU A 150 -26.75 4.09 -1.43
CA GLU A 150 -26.36 5.50 -1.34
C GLU A 150 -24.83 5.68 -1.33
N ASP A 151 -24.09 4.76 -0.72
CA ASP A 151 -22.63 4.81 -0.64
C ASP A 151 -21.95 4.62 -2.00
N ALA A 152 -22.40 3.64 -2.79
CA ALA A 152 -21.93 3.44 -4.15
C ALA A 152 -22.31 4.64 -5.03
N LEU A 153 -23.55 5.12 -4.92
CA LEU A 153 -24.05 6.24 -5.72
C LEU A 153 -23.27 7.53 -5.43
N ALA A 154 -23.04 7.85 -4.15
CA ALA A 154 -22.22 8.98 -3.75
C ALA A 154 -20.80 8.87 -4.32
N SER A 155 -20.19 7.69 -4.22
CA SER A 155 -18.86 7.44 -4.77
C SER A 155 -18.80 7.66 -6.28
N TYR A 156 -19.80 7.19 -7.02
CA TYR A 156 -19.94 7.42 -8.46
C TYR A 156 -20.06 8.91 -8.79
N LEU A 157 -20.97 9.64 -8.14
CA LEU A 157 -21.21 11.07 -8.43
C LEU A 157 -19.99 11.95 -8.14
N ILE A 158 -19.27 11.68 -7.06
CA ILE A 158 -18.00 12.37 -6.76
C ILE A 158 -16.96 12.02 -7.83
N GLY A 159 -16.84 10.74 -8.19
CA GLY A 159 -15.93 10.27 -9.24
C GLY A 159 -16.20 10.93 -10.58
N GLN A 160 -17.47 11.12 -10.94
CA GLN A 160 -17.90 11.80 -12.15
C GLN A 160 -17.41 13.25 -12.19
N ASN A 161 -17.62 14.02 -11.12
CA ASN A 161 -17.14 15.40 -11.00
C ASN A 161 -15.61 15.49 -11.07
N VAL A 162 -14.91 14.56 -10.41
CA VAL A 162 -13.44 14.45 -10.49
C VAL A 162 -12.99 14.23 -11.93
N MET A 163 -13.59 13.28 -12.65
CA MET A 163 -13.17 12.94 -14.02
C MET A 163 -13.55 14.01 -15.04
N LEU A 164 -14.66 14.73 -14.84
CA LEU A 164 -14.99 15.93 -15.62
C LEU A 164 -13.90 16.99 -15.47
N LYS A 165 -13.45 17.25 -14.23
CA LYS A 165 -12.36 18.20 -13.99
C LYS A 165 -11.02 17.70 -14.53
N ALA A 166 -10.74 16.41 -14.43
CA ALA A 166 -9.56 15.79 -15.01
C ALA A 166 -9.55 15.94 -16.54
N SER A 167 -10.70 15.74 -17.19
CA SER A 167 -10.85 15.94 -18.63
C SER A 167 -10.60 17.39 -19.05
N GLU A 168 -11.05 18.37 -18.26
CA GLU A 168 -10.77 19.80 -18.50
C GLU A 168 -9.27 20.10 -18.40
N VAL A 169 -8.58 19.56 -17.39
CA VAL A 169 -7.15 19.84 -17.13
C VAL A 169 -6.23 19.11 -18.10
N TYR A 170 -6.55 17.88 -18.49
CA TYR A 170 -5.68 17.00 -19.27
C TYR A 170 -6.17 16.76 -20.70
N CYS A 171 -7.28 17.37 -21.12
CA CYS A 171 -7.89 17.18 -22.44
C CYS A 171 -8.13 15.68 -22.76
N MET A 172 -8.81 14.98 -21.84
CA MET A 172 -9.03 13.52 -21.93
C MET A 172 -10.04 13.10 -23.01
N SER A 173 -10.59 14.04 -23.78
CA SER A 173 -11.52 13.79 -24.87
C SER A 173 -10.86 13.18 -26.12
N ALA A 174 -9.53 13.16 -26.20
CA ALA A 174 -8.82 12.47 -27.27
C ALA A 174 -8.92 10.94 -27.10
N ASN A 175 -9.33 10.22 -28.16
CA ASN A 175 -9.47 8.76 -28.18
C ASN A 175 -8.18 7.97 -27.85
N THR A 176 -7.03 8.65 -27.74
CA THR A 176 -5.73 8.08 -27.42
C THR A 176 -5.33 8.23 -25.95
N PHE A 177 -6.16 8.85 -25.11
CA PHE A 177 -5.80 9.09 -23.71
C PHE A 177 -5.83 7.79 -22.88
N ASP A 178 -4.66 7.37 -22.39
CA ASP A 178 -4.50 6.16 -21.58
C ASP A 178 -4.82 6.46 -20.10
N ILE A 179 -6.10 6.32 -19.75
CA ILE A 179 -6.62 6.50 -18.38
C ILE A 179 -5.91 5.57 -17.38
N PRO A 180 -5.76 4.25 -17.63
CA PRO A 180 -5.00 3.37 -16.73
C PRO A 180 -3.59 3.87 -16.44
N ARG A 181 -2.87 4.32 -17.48
CA ARG A 181 -1.54 4.89 -17.32
C ARG A 181 -1.59 6.18 -16.52
N TRP A 182 -2.51 7.09 -16.82
CA TRP A 182 -2.66 8.33 -16.07
C TRP A 182 -2.89 8.05 -14.57
N LEU A 183 -3.84 7.18 -14.22
CA LEU A 183 -4.11 6.80 -12.83
C LEU A 183 -2.87 6.22 -12.11
N ARG A 184 -2.06 5.39 -12.79
CA ARG A 184 -0.82 4.86 -12.22
C ARG A 184 0.17 5.97 -11.86
N HIS A 185 0.34 6.98 -12.72
CA HIS A 185 1.27 8.08 -12.49
C HIS A 185 0.76 9.09 -11.46
N THR A 186 -0.53 9.44 -11.51
CA THR A 186 -1.06 10.56 -10.69
C THR A 186 -1.59 10.16 -9.32
N SER A 187 -1.90 8.88 -9.08
CA SER A 187 -2.50 8.43 -7.81
C SER A 187 -1.66 8.78 -6.57
N SER A 188 -0.35 8.58 -6.64
CA SER A 188 0.57 8.90 -5.53
C SER A 188 0.66 10.41 -5.28
N ILE A 189 0.62 11.22 -6.34
CA ILE A 189 0.65 12.68 -6.30
C ILE A 189 -0.64 13.22 -5.68
N ALA A 190 -1.79 12.71 -6.12
CA ALA A 190 -3.09 13.05 -5.56
C ALA A 190 -3.16 12.73 -4.05
N ALA A 191 -2.66 11.56 -3.64
CA ALA A 191 -2.57 11.19 -2.23
C ALA A 191 -1.63 12.11 -1.42
N MET A 192 -0.50 12.53 -2.00
CA MET A 192 0.38 13.53 -1.38
C MET A 192 -0.30 14.90 -1.23
N LYS A 193 -1.07 15.33 -2.23
CA LYS A 193 -1.80 16.60 -2.18
C LYS A 193 -2.83 16.61 -1.05
N LEU A 194 -3.62 15.54 -0.90
CA LEU A 194 -4.57 15.44 0.22
C LEU A 194 -3.86 15.51 1.57
N ARG A 195 -2.77 14.76 1.75
CA ARG A 195 -1.99 14.78 3.00
C ARG A 195 -1.45 16.17 3.33
N LYS A 196 -0.97 16.90 2.31
CA LYS A 196 -0.47 18.27 2.48
C LYS A 196 -1.59 19.22 2.90
N LEU A 197 -2.74 19.16 2.22
CA LEU A 197 -3.93 19.95 2.57
C LEU A 197 -4.36 19.70 4.03
N GLN A 198 -4.44 18.43 4.44
CA GLN A 198 -4.80 18.05 5.80
C GLN A 198 -3.81 18.59 6.84
N GLN A 199 -2.51 18.54 6.56
CA GLN A 199 -1.48 19.09 7.45
C GLN A 199 -1.55 20.61 7.57
N GLU A 200 -1.84 21.32 6.47
CA GLU A 200 -2.00 22.78 6.46
C GLU A 200 -3.21 23.21 7.28
N LEU A 201 -4.36 22.56 7.08
CA LEU A 201 -5.57 22.83 7.85
C LEU A 201 -5.44 22.45 9.33
N TRP A 202 -4.72 21.37 9.63
CA TRP A 202 -4.40 20.99 11.01
C TRP A 202 -3.59 22.08 11.72
N LYS A 203 -2.56 22.64 11.05
CA LYS A 203 -1.77 23.74 11.61
C LYS A 203 -2.64 24.97 11.89
N LEU A 204 -3.52 25.33 10.97
CA LEU A 204 -4.44 26.45 11.14
C LEU A 204 -5.42 26.23 12.32
N ASP A 205 -5.94 25.00 12.50
CA ASP A 205 -6.80 24.66 13.64
C ASP A 205 -6.04 24.74 14.97
N VAL A 206 -4.79 24.27 15.02
CA VAL A 206 -3.92 24.41 16.20
C VAL A 206 -3.68 25.88 16.53
N GLU A 207 -3.29 26.69 15.54
CA GLU A 207 -3.06 28.14 15.71
C GLU A 207 -4.32 28.87 16.18
N LYS A 208 -5.50 28.47 15.69
CA LYS A 208 -6.78 29.05 16.13
C LYS A 208 -7.10 28.69 17.57
N ARG A 209 -6.92 27.42 17.96
CA ARG A 209 -7.13 26.96 19.35
C ARG A 209 -6.15 27.57 20.35
N GLU A 210 -4.93 27.88 19.92
CA GLU A 210 -3.95 28.60 20.74
C GLU A 210 -4.35 30.07 20.95
N LYS A 211 -5.00 30.71 19.97
CA LYS A 211 -5.53 32.08 20.09
C LYS A 211 -6.83 32.17 20.89
N ASP A 212 -7.66 31.13 20.86
CA ASP A 212 -8.97 31.09 21.53
C ASP A 212 -8.88 30.63 23.02
N LYS A 213 -7.67 30.44 23.58
CA LYS A 213 -7.51 30.14 25.01
C LYS A 213 -7.82 31.39 25.85
N PRO A 214 -8.78 31.34 26.80
CA PRO A 214 -9.06 32.47 27.69
C PRO A 214 -7.88 32.72 28.64
N MET A 215 -7.54 34.00 28.84
CA MET A 215 -6.65 34.44 29.92
C MET A 215 -7.30 34.12 31.27
N SER A 216 -6.75 33.15 31.99
CA SER A 216 -7.05 32.95 33.41
C SER A 216 -5.90 33.49 34.25
N ASP A 217 -6.21 34.41 35.16
CA ASP A 217 -5.33 34.88 36.22
C ASP A 217 -5.04 33.75 37.23
N SER A 218 -3.75 33.56 37.55
CA SER A 218 -3.14 33.20 38.84
C SER A 218 -1.93 32.23 38.71
N ASP A 219 -0.77 32.85 38.91
CA ASP A 219 0.48 32.46 39.59
C ASP A 219 0.99 31.01 39.70
N ASP A 220 2.27 30.92 39.32
CA ASP A 220 3.38 30.08 39.83
C ASP A 220 3.25 28.54 39.76
N HIS A 221 4.16 27.74 39.20
CA HIS A 221 5.54 27.94 38.77
C HIS A 221 5.89 26.90 37.68
N ALA A 222 6.87 27.27 36.84
CA ALA A 222 7.83 26.40 36.14
C ALA A 222 7.45 25.80 34.76
N ALA A 223 8.18 26.36 33.78
CA ALA A 223 8.77 25.72 32.61
C ALA A 223 8.13 25.97 31.23
N CYS A 224 8.95 26.61 30.39
CA CYS A 224 8.92 26.71 28.94
C CYS A 224 7.91 27.67 28.30
N GLN A 225 8.21 28.96 28.43
CA GLN A 225 7.90 29.95 27.40
C GLN A 225 8.56 29.55 26.07
N VAL A 226 7.78 28.99 25.15
CA VAL A 226 8.14 28.99 23.72
C VAL A 226 7.54 30.26 23.12
N GLN A 227 8.33 31.32 23.15
CA GLN A 227 8.01 32.58 22.45
C GLN A 227 7.76 32.32 20.97
N ALA A 228 6.55 32.65 20.53
CA ALA A 228 6.24 32.97 19.15
C ALA A 228 7.22 34.06 18.66
N SER A 229 8.13 33.69 17.76
CA SER A 229 9.02 34.64 17.10
C SER A 229 8.61 34.78 15.64
N SER A 230 8.44 36.03 15.26
CA SER A 230 8.16 36.55 13.92
C SER A 230 8.83 35.76 12.80
N CYS A 231 8.10 35.58 11.70
CA CYS A 231 8.55 34.90 10.48
C CYS A 231 9.65 35.70 9.76
N VAL A 232 10.82 35.85 10.39
CA VAL A 232 12.02 36.33 9.71
C VAL A 232 12.59 35.15 8.93
N LYS A 233 12.49 35.22 7.60
CA LYS A 233 13.10 34.26 6.70
C LYS A 233 14.60 34.52 6.60
N VAL A 234 15.37 33.45 6.57
CA VAL A 234 16.83 33.44 6.43
C VAL A 234 17.16 33.04 5.00
N ARG A 235 17.94 33.85 4.28
CA ARG A 235 18.42 33.50 2.94
C ARG A 235 19.48 32.41 3.03
N VAL A 236 19.39 31.42 2.16
CA VAL A 236 20.36 30.31 2.07
C VAL A 236 21.11 30.42 0.76
N LEU A 237 22.43 30.48 0.84
CA LEU A 237 23.34 30.53 -0.30
C LEU A 237 24.04 29.18 -0.50
N ASP A 238 24.42 28.88 -1.74
CA ASP A 238 25.32 27.76 -2.07
C ASP A 238 26.75 28.06 -1.62
N ARG A 239 27.66 27.07 -1.76
CA ARG A 239 29.07 27.23 -1.39
C ARG A 239 29.77 28.40 -2.11
N ASN A 240 29.29 28.82 -3.28
CA ASN A 240 29.85 29.90 -4.08
C ASN A 240 29.17 31.26 -3.81
N GLY A 241 28.22 31.33 -2.89
CA GLY A 241 27.50 32.55 -2.54
C GLY A 241 26.26 32.84 -3.40
N ASN A 242 25.84 31.93 -4.28
CA ASN A 242 24.63 32.09 -5.07
C ASN A 242 23.38 31.77 -4.24
N PHE A 243 22.31 32.52 -4.46
CA PHE A 243 21.04 32.27 -3.76
C PHE A 243 20.43 30.93 -4.15
N LEU A 244 19.98 30.16 -3.15
CA LEU A 244 19.27 28.89 -3.34
C LEU A 244 17.79 29.00 -2.97
N PHE A 245 17.49 29.28 -1.70
CA PHE A 245 16.12 29.37 -1.17
C PHE A 245 16.10 30.13 0.16
N GLU A 246 14.90 30.31 0.74
CA GLU A 246 14.71 30.88 2.07
C GLU A 246 14.21 29.84 3.06
N CYS A 247 14.69 29.88 4.32
CA CYS A 247 14.21 28.99 5.38
C CYS A 247 13.89 29.73 6.68
N SER A 248 13.21 29.06 7.61
CA SER A 248 12.97 29.62 8.95
C SER A 248 14.27 29.72 9.75
N ARG A 249 14.33 30.62 10.73
CA ARG A 249 15.46 30.72 11.69
C ARG A 249 15.77 29.39 12.39
N LYS A 250 14.74 28.61 12.73
CA LYS A 250 14.92 27.28 13.34
C LYS A 250 15.67 26.33 12.40
N ARG A 251 15.32 26.32 11.12
CA ARG A 251 15.97 25.50 10.11
C ARG A 251 17.39 25.99 9.77
N ALA A 252 17.60 27.30 9.77
CA ALA A 252 18.95 27.88 9.65
C ALA A 252 19.84 27.48 10.83
N LYS A 253 19.33 27.54 12.06
CA LYS A 253 20.04 27.08 13.26
C LYS A 253 20.39 25.59 13.17
N PHE A 254 19.49 24.75 12.67
CA PHE A 254 19.77 23.33 12.43
C PHE A 254 20.95 23.13 11.47
N TYR A 255 21.00 23.87 10.36
CA TYR A 255 22.10 23.77 9.39
C TYR A 255 23.44 24.25 9.96
N VAL A 256 23.44 25.36 10.71
CA VAL A 256 24.67 25.96 11.25
C VAL A 256 25.16 25.23 12.49
N ALA A 257 24.32 25.07 13.50
CA ALA A 257 24.74 24.65 14.84
C ALA A 257 24.62 23.14 15.07
N GLU A 258 23.59 22.48 14.53
CA GLU A 258 23.36 21.04 14.81
C GLU A 258 24.06 20.14 13.79
N LYS A 259 24.19 20.60 12.54
CA LYS A 259 24.78 19.81 11.45
C LYS A 259 26.12 20.34 10.96
N SER A 260 26.53 21.54 11.36
CA SER A 260 27.77 22.18 10.90
C SER A 260 27.91 22.21 9.37
N LEU A 261 26.78 22.39 8.68
CA LEU A 261 26.67 22.35 7.22
C LEU A 261 26.69 23.75 6.58
N ALA A 262 26.51 24.80 7.38
CA ALA A 262 26.45 26.18 6.92
C ALA A 262 27.13 27.13 7.90
N VAL A 263 27.53 28.30 7.42
CA VAL A 263 28.00 29.42 8.23
C VAL A 263 27.05 30.60 8.11
N ILE A 264 26.94 31.41 9.16
CA ILE A 264 26.17 32.65 9.13
C ILE A 264 27.00 33.70 8.39
N THR A 265 26.49 34.21 7.27
CA THR A 265 27.14 35.29 6.50
C THR A 265 26.55 36.66 6.81
N LYS A 266 25.28 36.72 7.24
CA LYS A 266 24.65 37.93 7.77
C LYS A 266 23.79 37.59 8.98
N SER A 267 23.86 38.42 10.01
CA SER A 267 23.05 38.30 11.23
C SER A 267 22.30 39.59 11.52
N LEU A 268 21.30 39.51 12.41
CA LEU A 268 20.58 40.69 12.90
C LEU A 268 21.55 41.59 13.69
N ALA A 269 21.41 42.91 13.53
CA ALA A 269 22.19 43.87 14.29
C ALA A 269 22.04 43.62 15.80
N GLY A 270 23.17 43.47 16.50
CA GLY A 270 23.22 43.21 17.94
C GLY A 270 23.12 41.74 18.38
N ASP A 271 22.93 40.77 17.47
CA ASP A 271 22.87 39.34 17.83
C ASP A 271 23.50 38.43 16.75
N PRO A 272 24.78 38.00 16.92
CA PRO A 272 25.49 37.20 15.92
C PRO A 272 24.91 35.78 15.75
N ARG A 273 24.06 35.32 16.67
CA ARG A 273 23.42 34.00 16.59
C ARG A 273 22.12 34.02 15.79
N LYS A 274 21.55 35.20 15.53
CA LYS A 274 20.32 35.38 14.74
C LYS A 274 20.65 35.59 13.26
N ALA A 275 20.80 34.49 12.55
CA ALA A 275 21.05 34.51 11.11
C ALA A 275 19.93 35.23 10.33
N LEU A 276 20.35 36.07 9.38
CA LEU A 276 19.55 36.62 8.27
C LEU A 276 19.97 36.00 6.93
N GLU A 277 21.23 35.56 6.83
CA GLU A 277 21.77 34.84 5.67
C GLU A 277 22.75 33.76 6.16
N ILE A 278 22.62 32.56 5.61
CA ILE A 278 23.56 31.45 5.82
C ILE A 278 24.09 30.96 4.48
N GLN A 279 25.34 30.49 4.45
CA GLN A 279 25.98 29.92 3.28
C GLN A 279 26.35 28.47 3.56
N PHE A 280 25.92 27.55 2.70
CA PHE A 280 26.31 26.16 2.83
C PHE A 280 27.81 26.00 2.59
N LEU A 281 28.45 25.12 3.38
CA LEU A 281 29.85 24.76 3.24
C LEU A 281 30.08 23.67 2.17
N PHE A 282 29.00 23.17 1.59
CA PHE A 282 28.98 22.12 0.57
C PHE A 282 28.10 22.56 -0.60
N ASP A 283 28.27 21.93 -1.76
CA ASP A 283 27.37 22.15 -2.89
C ASP A 283 26.14 21.24 -2.72
N PRO A 284 24.93 21.80 -2.53
CA PRO A 284 23.71 21.01 -2.37
C PRO A 284 23.22 20.37 -3.67
N LYS A 285 23.81 20.70 -4.83
CA LYS A 285 23.58 19.99 -6.10
C LYS A 285 24.31 18.65 -6.15
N VAL A 286 25.17 18.36 -5.18
CA VAL A 286 25.91 17.10 -5.10
C VAL A 286 24.94 15.95 -4.86
N LYS A 287 24.85 15.07 -5.84
CA LYS A 287 23.96 13.91 -5.80
C LYS A 287 24.67 12.77 -5.06
N THR A 288 24.25 12.48 -3.84
CA THR A 288 24.87 11.45 -2.97
C THR A 288 24.17 10.09 -3.05
N ARG A 289 23.08 9.99 -3.82
CA ARG A 289 22.28 8.77 -3.97
C ARG A 289 21.81 8.64 -5.41
N ARG A 290 21.69 7.40 -5.88
CA ARG A 290 21.08 7.10 -7.19
C ARG A 290 19.55 7.21 -7.14
N CYS A 291 18.96 7.70 -8.22
CA CYS A 291 17.52 7.77 -8.40
C CYS A 291 16.98 6.38 -8.76
N ILE A 292 16.24 5.76 -7.85
CA ILE A 292 15.59 4.46 -8.12
C ILE A 292 14.53 4.59 -9.23
N TYR A 293 13.75 5.68 -9.24
CA TYR A 293 12.74 5.89 -10.27
C TYR A 293 13.36 6.05 -11.66
N TYR A 294 14.52 6.70 -11.78
CA TYR A 294 15.20 6.79 -13.07
C TYR A 294 15.70 5.42 -13.52
N ALA A 295 16.27 4.65 -12.59
CA ALA A 295 16.74 3.30 -12.89
C ALA A 295 15.59 2.41 -13.41
N LEU A 296 14.38 2.58 -12.87
CA LEU A 296 13.16 1.87 -13.31
C LEU A 296 12.50 2.48 -14.55
N GLY A 297 12.98 3.62 -15.08
CA GLY A 297 12.39 4.31 -16.24
C GLY A 297 11.25 5.28 -15.95
N ASP A 298 10.99 5.59 -14.67
CA ASP A 298 9.84 6.36 -14.17
C ASP A 298 10.19 7.78 -13.68
N CYS A 299 11.42 8.27 -13.88
CA CYS A 299 11.81 9.60 -13.39
C CYS A 299 11.48 10.72 -14.38
N GLU A 300 10.56 11.59 -14.01
CA GLU A 300 10.14 12.75 -14.81
C GLU A 300 10.98 14.03 -14.56
N LEU A 301 11.83 14.04 -13.52
CA LEU A 301 12.55 15.25 -13.10
C LEU A 301 13.77 15.60 -13.97
N GLN A 302 14.19 14.69 -14.86
CA GLN A 302 15.33 14.90 -15.78
C GLN A 302 16.56 15.50 -15.05
N GLY A 303 17.18 16.56 -15.61
CA GLY A 303 18.34 17.23 -15.01
C GLY A 303 18.06 17.91 -13.66
N GLN A 304 16.79 18.14 -13.29
CA GLN A 304 16.41 18.72 -12.00
C GLN A 304 16.28 17.67 -10.89
N CYS A 305 16.47 16.38 -11.20
CA CYS A 305 16.38 15.33 -10.21
C CYS A 305 17.46 15.51 -9.12
N PRO A 306 17.08 15.54 -7.81
CA PRO A 306 18.04 15.65 -6.72
C PRO A 306 18.86 14.38 -6.50
N PHE A 307 18.55 13.31 -7.24
CA PHE A 307 19.23 12.02 -7.20
C PHE A 307 19.92 11.75 -8.53
N ALA A 308 21.04 11.01 -8.48
CA ALA A 308 21.88 10.75 -9.63
C ALA A 308 21.19 9.78 -10.60
N HIS A 309 21.18 10.11 -11.89
CA HIS A 309 20.68 9.24 -12.96
C HIS A 309 21.74 8.24 -13.46
N GLY A 310 23.01 8.44 -13.09
CA GLY A 310 24.08 7.51 -13.36
C GLY A 310 25.22 7.66 -12.36
N MET A 311 26.20 6.74 -12.43
CA MET A 311 27.39 6.77 -11.56
C MET A 311 28.24 8.03 -11.77
N SER A 312 28.23 8.60 -12.98
CA SER A 312 28.95 9.84 -13.30
C SER A 312 28.38 11.08 -12.62
N GLU A 313 27.10 11.08 -12.24
CA GLU A 313 26.47 12.19 -11.53
C GLU A 313 26.61 12.07 -10.00
N LEU A 314 27.06 10.91 -9.50
CA LEU A 314 27.22 10.66 -8.08
C LEU A 314 28.47 11.36 -7.54
N HIS A 315 28.36 11.87 -6.32
CA HIS A 315 29.52 12.33 -5.56
C HIS A 315 30.58 11.21 -5.45
N PRO A 316 31.88 11.51 -5.55
CA PRO A 316 32.95 10.51 -5.45
C PRO A 316 32.84 9.60 -4.22
N ASP A 317 32.57 10.15 -3.04
CA ASP A 317 32.41 9.34 -1.82
C ASP A 317 31.23 8.37 -1.89
N ALA A 318 30.14 8.77 -2.56
CA ALA A 318 28.98 7.92 -2.74
C ALA A 318 29.24 6.86 -3.82
N ALA A 319 29.95 7.21 -4.89
CA ALA A 319 30.39 6.25 -5.92
C ALA A 319 31.37 5.21 -5.34
N ALA A 320 32.26 5.63 -4.44
CA ALA A 320 33.21 4.75 -3.76
C ALA A 320 32.54 3.67 -2.89
N LEU A 321 31.26 3.85 -2.51
CA LEU A 321 30.50 2.83 -1.79
C LEU A 321 30.29 1.52 -2.58
N VAL A 322 30.43 1.54 -3.91
CA VAL A 322 30.36 0.32 -4.73
C VAL A 322 31.52 -0.61 -4.42
N GLU A 323 32.72 -0.05 -4.23
CA GLU A 323 33.94 -0.78 -3.93
C GLU A 323 34.22 -0.92 -2.43
N SER A 324 33.31 -0.44 -1.58
CA SER A 324 33.42 -0.45 -0.13
C SER A 324 32.63 -1.59 0.50
N GLU A 325 33.17 -2.15 1.58
CA GLU A 325 32.47 -3.09 2.47
C GLU A 325 31.45 -2.39 3.36
N LYS A 326 31.47 -1.04 3.41
CA LYS A 326 30.47 -0.29 4.16
C LYS A 326 29.07 -0.55 3.61
N PRO A 327 28.11 -0.95 4.46
CA PRO A 327 26.75 -1.26 4.01
C PRO A 327 26.05 -0.03 3.44
N SER A 328 25.50 -0.21 2.24
CA SER A 328 24.74 0.79 1.51
C SER A 328 23.62 0.12 0.72
N CYS A 329 22.56 0.85 0.43
CA CYS A 329 21.40 0.34 -0.29
C CYS A 329 21.77 -0.10 -1.71
N ALA A 330 21.39 -1.32 -2.11
CA ALA A 330 21.64 -1.88 -3.43
C ALA A 330 20.93 -1.14 -4.58
N CYS A 331 19.99 -0.23 -4.30
CA CYS A 331 19.34 0.59 -5.33
C CYS A 331 19.86 2.03 -5.39
N CYS A 332 20.06 2.67 -4.24
CA CYS A 332 20.31 4.11 -4.17
C CYS A 332 21.62 4.50 -3.50
N LEU A 333 22.41 3.53 -3.02
CA LEU A 333 23.65 3.74 -2.24
C LEU A 333 23.47 4.49 -0.91
N GLY A 334 22.23 4.75 -0.47
CA GLY A 334 21.97 5.34 0.83
C GLY A 334 22.41 4.41 1.97
N THR A 335 22.98 4.96 3.05
CA THR A 335 23.59 4.19 4.15
C THR A 335 22.77 4.23 5.45
N LYS A 336 21.47 4.50 5.38
CA LYS A 336 20.59 4.68 6.55
C LYS A 336 19.30 3.88 6.40
N GLY A 337 18.77 3.39 7.51
CA GLY A 337 17.51 2.65 7.55
C GLY A 337 17.56 1.42 6.66
N LEU A 338 18.67 0.68 6.72
CA LEU A 338 18.91 -0.48 5.87
C LEU A 338 18.19 -1.70 6.44
N LEU A 339 17.60 -2.47 5.53
CA LEU A 339 16.93 -3.74 5.76
C LEU A 339 17.71 -4.84 5.06
N ARG A 340 17.73 -6.03 5.66
CA ARG A 340 18.30 -7.23 5.06
C ARG A 340 17.23 -7.86 4.17
N HIS A 341 17.29 -7.55 2.88
CA HIS A 341 16.27 -7.95 1.90
C HIS A 341 16.66 -9.28 1.25
N ALA A 342 15.77 -10.28 1.29
CA ALA A 342 16.03 -11.57 0.64
C ALA A 342 15.83 -11.48 -0.88
N ILE A 343 16.82 -11.94 -1.66
CA ILE A 343 16.75 -12.01 -3.12
C ILE A 343 15.61 -12.93 -3.56
N THR A 344 15.62 -14.17 -3.10
CA THR A 344 14.51 -15.11 -3.28
C THR A 344 13.51 -14.95 -2.13
N PRO A 345 12.20 -14.86 -2.42
CA PRO A 345 11.18 -14.76 -1.39
C PRO A 345 11.29 -15.90 -0.36
N THR A 346 11.31 -15.54 0.92
CA THR A 346 11.41 -16.51 2.03
C THR A 346 10.21 -17.47 2.06
N SER A 347 9.05 -17.03 1.58
CA SER A 347 7.85 -17.85 1.40
C SER A 347 8.06 -19.01 0.43
N PHE A 348 8.88 -18.83 -0.61
CA PHE A 348 9.25 -19.88 -1.56
C PHE A 348 10.42 -20.71 -1.06
N ARG A 349 11.48 -20.06 -0.57
CA ARG A 349 12.72 -20.74 -0.17
C ARG A 349 12.49 -21.85 0.85
N LYS A 350 11.60 -21.65 1.82
CA LYS A 350 11.29 -22.67 2.85
C LYS A 350 10.78 -24.00 2.29
N PHE A 351 10.27 -24.02 1.05
CA PHE A 351 9.76 -25.21 0.38
C PHE A 351 10.69 -25.77 -0.70
N MET A 352 11.89 -25.21 -0.87
CA MET A 352 12.90 -25.78 -1.77
C MET A 352 13.49 -27.08 -1.21
N PRO A 353 14.09 -27.94 -2.05
CA PRO A 353 14.92 -29.05 -1.58
C PRO A 353 16.21 -28.55 -0.91
N LEU A 354 16.83 -29.39 -0.09
CA LEU A 354 18.16 -29.13 0.43
C LEU A 354 19.21 -29.34 -0.69
N PRO A 355 20.29 -28.54 -0.74
CA PRO A 355 20.66 -27.50 0.24
C PRO A 355 20.00 -26.12 0.02
N GLN A 356 19.34 -25.88 -1.12
CA GLN A 356 18.84 -24.53 -1.52
C GLN A 356 17.78 -23.93 -0.59
N ARG A 357 17.15 -24.76 0.26
CA ARG A 357 16.30 -24.30 1.37
C ARG A 357 17.04 -23.43 2.39
N GLN A 358 18.33 -23.70 2.61
CA GLN A 358 19.16 -22.94 3.54
C GLN A 358 19.70 -21.70 2.82
N PRO A 359 19.36 -20.49 3.31
CA PRO A 359 19.81 -19.28 2.65
C PRO A 359 21.30 -19.04 2.93
N LEU A 360 22.02 -18.60 1.90
CA LEU A 360 23.41 -18.18 2.00
C LEU A 360 23.50 -16.69 2.39
N GLU A 361 24.71 -16.17 2.56
CA GLU A 361 24.90 -14.75 2.89
C GLU A 361 24.61 -13.84 1.69
N ASP A 362 25.03 -14.26 0.50
CA ASP A 362 24.87 -13.57 -0.78
C ASP A 362 23.44 -13.62 -1.35
N ASP A 363 22.55 -14.32 -0.65
CA ASP A 363 21.11 -14.34 -0.86
C ASP A 363 20.38 -13.11 -0.30
N TYR A 364 21.09 -12.23 0.39
CA TYR A 364 20.52 -11.03 0.98
C TYR A 364 21.22 -9.77 0.48
N LEU A 365 20.44 -8.73 0.26
CA LEU A 365 20.92 -7.42 -0.15
C LEU A 365 20.50 -6.36 0.86
N PRO A 366 21.39 -5.42 1.20
CA PRO A 366 21.01 -4.25 1.98
C PRO A 366 20.10 -3.33 1.15
N LEU A 367 18.88 -3.04 1.62
CA LEU A 367 17.97 -2.07 1.00
C LEU A 367 17.48 -1.05 2.02
N CYS A 368 17.47 0.24 1.66
CA CYS A 368 16.81 1.22 2.52
C CYS A 368 15.28 1.07 2.47
N GLN A 369 14.58 1.45 3.55
CA GLN A 369 13.12 1.34 3.64
C GLN A 369 12.37 1.95 2.45
N GLN A 370 12.84 3.09 1.93
CA GLN A 370 12.23 3.76 0.79
C GLN A 370 12.33 2.92 -0.49
N CYS A 371 13.53 2.43 -0.81
CA CYS A 371 13.74 1.59 -2.00
C CYS A 371 13.00 0.25 -1.86
N ASN A 372 13.01 -0.37 -0.68
CA ASN A 372 12.20 -1.56 -0.42
C ASN A 372 10.71 -1.29 -0.70
N SER A 373 10.17 -0.17 -0.21
CA SER A 373 8.77 0.20 -0.48
C SER A 373 8.47 0.37 -1.97
N VAL A 374 9.40 0.93 -2.75
CA VAL A 374 9.27 1.10 -4.21
C VAL A 374 9.33 -0.25 -4.94
N LEU A 375 10.15 -1.20 -4.47
CA LEU A 375 10.33 -2.51 -5.11
C LEU A 375 9.30 -3.56 -4.69
N ARG A 376 8.56 -3.35 -3.60
CA ARG A 376 7.49 -4.28 -3.16
C ARG A 376 6.52 -4.69 -4.27
N PRO A 377 5.99 -3.76 -5.10
CA PRO A 377 5.12 -4.13 -6.22
C PRO A 377 5.83 -5.00 -7.27
N TYR A 378 7.10 -4.74 -7.58
CA TYR A 378 7.90 -5.51 -8.54
C TYR A 378 8.12 -6.95 -8.08
N TYR A 379 8.42 -7.14 -6.79
CA TYR A 379 8.53 -8.48 -6.20
C TYR A 379 7.19 -9.21 -6.17
N ALA A 380 6.12 -8.50 -5.81
CA ALA A 380 4.78 -9.07 -5.80
C ALA A 380 4.31 -9.48 -7.22
N ASP A 381 4.73 -8.73 -8.25
CA ASP A 381 4.45 -9.08 -9.65
C ASP A 381 5.19 -10.34 -10.08
N GLU A 382 6.50 -10.44 -9.81
CA GLU A 382 7.27 -11.64 -10.16
C GLU A 382 6.81 -12.87 -9.38
N MET A 383 6.46 -12.72 -8.09
CA MET A 383 5.81 -13.80 -7.34
C MET A 383 4.49 -14.24 -7.99
N ARG A 384 3.69 -13.30 -8.48
CA ARG A 384 2.43 -13.60 -9.19
C ARG A 384 2.70 -14.38 -10.47
N ARG A 385 3.75 -14.04 -11.22
CA ARG A 385 4.15 -14.80 -12.41
C ARG A 385 4.54 -16.23 -12.06
N CYS A 386 5.31 -16.46 -11.00
CA CYS A 386 5.58 -17.82 -10.52
C CYS A 386 4.30 -18.58 -10.19
N TYR A 387 3.32 -17.93 -9.55
CA TYR A 387 2.03 -18.56 -9.26
C TYR A 387 1.28 -18.94 -10.54
N THR A 388 1.18 -18.01 -11.51
CA THR A 388 0.53 -18.26 -12.79
C THR A 388 1.20 -19.37 -13.58
N GLU A 389 2.53 -19.39 -13.65
CA GLU A 389 3.32 -20.43 -14.32
C GLU A 389 3.07 -21.83 -13.73
N ALA A 390 2.97 -21.93 -12.39
CA ALA A 390 2.64 -23.18 -11.73
C ALA A 390 1.19 -23.64 -12.00
N GLU A 391 0.25 -22.69 -12.04
CA GLU A 391 -1.16 -22.94 -12.37
C GLU A 391 -1.33 -23.42 -13.83
N GLU A 392 -0.55 -22.87 -14.76
CA GLU A 392 -0.53 -23.30 -16.18
C GLU A 392 0.11 -24.68 -16.36
N SER A 393 1.14 -25.01 -15.57
CA SER A 393 1.89 -26.27 -15.68
C SER A 393 1.16 -27.48 -15.10
N ASN A 394 0.17 -27.30 -14.23
CA ASN A 394 -0.58 -28.40 -13.63
C ASN A 394 -2.07 -28.04 -13.46
N SER A 395 -2.95 -28.78 -14.15
CA SER A 395 -4.40 -28.56 -14.15
C SER A 395 -5.09 -28.90 -12.81
N THR A 396 -4.34 -29.34 -11.79
CA THR A 396 -4.87 -29.58 -10.44
C THR A 396 -5.24 -28.24 -9.82
N THR A 397 -6.54 -27.92 -9.78
CA THR A 397 -7.05 -26.62 -9.35
C THR A 397 -6.66 -26.32 -7.90
N PHE A 398 -5.61 -25.52 -7.68
CA PHE A 398 -5.34 -24.93 -6.37
C PHE A 398 -6.48 -23.97 -6.03
N ARG A 399 -7.42 -24.41 -5.18
CA ARG A 399 -8.60 -23.62 -4.82
C ARG A 399 -8.29 -22.69 -3.64
N HIS A 400 -7.55 -21.62 -3.92
CA HIS A 400 -7.14 -20.61 -2.92
C HIS A 400 -8.31 -20.14 -2.03
N ASN A 401 -9.46 -19.84 -2.65
CA ASN A 401 -10.65 -19.35 -1.95
C ASN A 401 -11.25 -20.40 -1.02
N VAL A 402 -11.25 -21.67 -1.45
CA VAL A 402 -11.78 -22.78 -0.66
C VAL A 402 -10.97 -22.98 0.61
N MET A 403 -9.64 -23.01 0.48
CA MET A 403 -8.71 -23.11 1.60
C MET A 403 -8.81 -21.91 2.54
N THR A 404 -8.82 -20.69 2.00
CA THR A 404 -8.91 -19.46 2.81
C THR A 404 -10.18 -19.46 3.67
N LYS A 405 -11.32 -19.85 3.08
CA LYS A 405 -12.57 -20.05 3.82
C LYS A 405 -12.46 -21.15 4.86
N CYS A 406 -11.87 -22.30 4.51
CA CYS A 406 -11.72 -23.42 5.43
C CYS A 406 -10.94 -23.01 6.70
N CYS A 407 -9.80 -22.34 6.55
CA CYS A 407 -9.02 -21.81 7.67
C CYS A 407 -9.77 -20.73 8.46
N SER A 408 -10.51 -19.85 7.78
CA SER A 408 -11.33 -18.80 8.43
C SER A 408 -12.46 -19.41 9.26
N TYR A 409 -13.18 -20.39 8.72
CA TYR A 409 -14.27 -21.09 9.40
C TYR A 409 -13.75 -21.87 10.59
N ALA A 410 -12.58 -22.51 10.48
CA ALA A 410 -11.94 -23.15 11.62
C ALA A 410 -11.68 -22.16 12.77
N ARG A 411 -11.18 -20.95 12.48
CA ARG A 411 -11.00 -19.90 13.49
C ARG A 411 -12.32 -19.41 14.07
N LEU A 412 -13.36 -19.28 13.25
CA LEU A 412 -14.68 -18.84 13.69
C LEU A 412 -15.35 -19.87 14.62
N LEU A 413 -15.20 -21.16 14.32
CA LEU A 413 -15.71 -22.26 15.13
C LEU A 413 -15.02 -22.38 16.50
N LEU A 414 -13.81 -21.81 16.65
CA LEU A 414 -13.09 -21.72 17.93
C LEU A 414 -13.48 -20.49 18.78
N ASP A 415 -14.11 -19.48 18.18
CA ASP A 415 -14.48 -18.24 18.87
C ASP A 415 -15.87 -18.38 19.50
N THR A 416 -15.91 -18.89 20.74
CA THR A 416 -17.15 -19.16 21.49
C THR A 416 -18.06 -17.93 21.60
N ASN A 417 -17.46 -16.74 21.77
CA ASN A 417 -18.20 -15.47 21.87
C ASN A 417 -18.88 -15.07 20.56
N LYS A 418 -18.24 -15.34 19.41
CA LYS A 418 -18.86 -15.10 18.10
C LYS A 418 -19.84 -16.21 17.76
N LEU A 419 -19.52 -17.46 18.06
CA LEU A 419 -20.34 -18.62 17.74
C LEU A 419 -21.71 -18.54 18.44
N ALA A 420 -21.76 -18.03 19.68
CA ALA A 420 -23.01 -17.79 20.41
C ALA A 420 -23.97 -16.79 19.72
N LYS A 421 -23.49 -16.01 18.74
CA LYS A 421 -24.27 -15.01 17.99
C LYS A 421 -24.64 -15.49 16.59
N ILE A 422 -24.22 -16.69 16.21
CA ILE A 422 -24.46 -17.27 14.88
C ILE A 422 -25.64 -18.25 14.99
N PRO A 423 -26.64 -18.17 14.10
CA PRO A 423 -27.73 -19.13 14.04
C PRO A 423 -27.24 -20.59 13.93
N ALA A 424 -27.95 -21.53 14.58
CA ALA A 424 -27.53 -22.92 14.65
C ALA A 424 -27.37 -23.60 13.28
N ASN A 425 -28.26 -23.30 12.33
CA ASN A 425 -28.16 -23.77 10.94
C ASN A 425 -26.86 -23.29 10.27
N ARG A 426 -26.48 -22.02 10.49
CA ARG A 426 -25.23 -21.48 9.94
C ARG A 426 -24.00 -22.12 10.60
N CYS A 427 -24.04 -22.38 11.90
CA CYS A 427 -22.97 -23.12 12.58
C CYS A 427 -22.75 -24.52 11.97
N GLU A 428 -23.83 -25.22 11.65
CA GLU A 428 -23.77 -26.53 10.99
C GLU A 428 -23.20 -26.43 9.57
N GLU A 429 -23.63 -25.44 8.77
CA GLU A 429 -23.06 -25.18 7.45
C GLU A 429 -21.54 -24.95 7.50
N LEU A 430 -21.06 -24.15 8.45
CA LEU A 430 -19.62 -23.89 8.63
C LEU A 430 -18.85 -25.18 8.94
N ARG A 431 -19.39 -26.01 9.84
CA ARG A 431 -18.79 -27.32 10.16
C ARG A 431 -18.79 -28.24 8.95
N GLN A 432 -19.89 -28.36 8.23
CA GLN A 432 -19.96 -29.18 7.03
C GLN A 432 -18.96 -28.71 5.96
N TYR A 433 -18.81 -27.40 5.79
CA TYR A 433 -17.84 -26.84 4.86
C TYR A 433 -16.40 -27.23 5.23
N VAL A 434 -16.01 -27.11 6.50
CA VAL A 434 -14.69 -27.55 7.00
C VAL A 434 -14.49 -29.04 6.77
N LYS A 435 -15.50 -29.87 7.09
CA LYS A 435 -15.44 -31.34 6.92
C LYS A 435 -15.16 -31.75 5.48
N ARG A 436 -15.75 -31.04 4.52
CA ARG A 436 -15.63 -31.34 3.09
C ARG A 436 -14.31 -30.85 2.49
N ASN A 437 -13.75 -29.75 3.01
CA ASN A 437 -12.69 -29.00 2.30
C ASN A 437 -11.32 -28.97 3.00
N TRP A 438 -11.17 -29.53 4.20
CA TRP A 438 -9.90 -29.44 4.96
C TRP A 438 -8.69 -30.03 4.20
N ARG A 439 -8.87 -31.05 3.37
CA ARG A 439 -7.76 -31.62 2.57
C ARG A 439 -7.17 -30.62 1.58
N SER A 440 -7.98 -29.67 1.10
CA SER A 440 -7.51 -28.61 0.21
C SER A 440 -6.56 -27.62 0.88
N THR A 441 -6.38 -27.69 2.21
CA THR A 441 -5.41 -26.87 2.94
C THR A 441 -4.05 -27.55 3.10
N PHE A 442 -3.86 -28.75 2.53
CA PHE A 442 -2.64 -29.56 2.72
C PHE A 442 -2.32 -29.78 4.20
N PHE A 443 -3.36 -29.99 5.02
CA PHE A 443 -3.24 -30.03 6.47
C PHE A 443 -2.16 -30.99 6.98
N GLU A 444 -2.09 -32.18 6.38
CA GLU A 444 -1.13 -33.24 6.74
C GLU A 444 0.33 -32.79 6.49
N ASP A 445 0.60 -32.08 5.40
CA ASP A 445 1.94 -31.58 5.09
C ASP A 445 2.44 -30.53 6.10
N PHE A 446 1.53 -29.75 6.66
CA PHE A 446 1.84 -28.70 7.63
C PHE A 446 1.75 -29.18 9.08
N ASN A 447 1.23 -30.38 9.31
CA ASN A 447 1.07 -31.00 10.63
C ASN A 447 1.40 -32.50 10.54
N PRO A 448 2.62 -32.87 10.11
CA PRO A 448 2.99 -34.27 9.86
C PRO A 448 2.90 -35.15 11.12
N GLU A 449 2.99 -34.56 12.31
CA GLU A 449 2.85 -35.23 13.60
C GLU A 449 1.40 -35.41 14.06
N PHE A 450 0.41 -34.88 13.33
CA PHE A 450 -0.99 -34.95 13.72
C PHE A 450 -1.69 -36.16 13.09
N GLU A 451 -2.01 -37.15 13.91
CA GLU A 451 -2.77 -38.32 13.48
C GLU A 451 -4.26 -37.97 13.23
N MET A 452 -4.70 -38.15 12.00
CA MET A 452 -6.09 -37.92 11.60
C MET A 452 -6.98 -39.10 12.02
N ARG A 453 -7.98 -38.84 12.86
CA ARG A 453 -9.05 -39.81 13.15
C ARG A 453 -10.05 -39.90 11.99
N THR A 454 -10.55 -41.10 11.71
CA THR A 454 -11.59 -41.34 10.70
C THR A 454 -12.88 -41.83 11.39
N PRO A 455 -14.02 -41.13 11.26
CA PRO A 455 -14.23 -39.88 10.52
C PRO A 455 -13.57 -38.67 11.20
N VAL A 456 -13.29 -37.61 10.43
CA VAL A 456 -12.63 -36.39 10.95
C VAL A 456 -13.46 -35.75 12.05
N GLU A 457 -12.96 -35.83 13.27
CA GLU A 457 -13.47 -35.10 14.42
C GLU A 457 -12.99 -33.65 14.34
N GLN A 458 -13.91 -32.70 14.23
CA GLN A 458 -13.60 -31.27 14.29
C GLN A 458 -13.42 -30.81 15.74
N ASP A 459 -12.56 -31.50 16.46
CA ASP A 459 -12.20 -31.16 17.82
C ASP A 459 -11.40 -29.84 17.87
N GLU A 460 -11.20 -29.35 19.08
CA GLU A 460 -10.50 -28.09 19.29
C GLU A 460 -9.04 -28.14 18.78
N ALA A 461 -8.39 -29.31 18.88
CA ALA A 461 -7.00 -29.51 18.48
C ALA A 461 -6.81 -29.44 16.96
N PHE A 462 -7.71 -30.06 16.20
CA PHE A 462 -7.77 -30.01 14.75
C PHE A 462 -8.08 -28.59 14.27
N LEU A 463 -9.14 -27.96 14.81
CA LEU A 463 -9.54 -26.61 14.39
C LEU A 463 -8.45 -25.57 14.67
N LYS A 464 -7.72 -25.70 15.80
CA LYS A 464 -6.61 -24.81 16.14
C LYS A 464 -5.47 -24.91 15.12
N ARG A 465 -5.10 -26.12 14.71
CA ARG A 465 -4.06 -26.36 13.70
C ARG A 465 -4.51 -25.88 12.32
N LEU A 466 -5.72 -26.24 11.92
CA LEU A 466 -6.30 -25.85 10.63
C LEU A 466 -6.42 -24.32 10.51
N GLY A 467 -6.81 -23.65 11.59
CA GLY A 467 -6.86 -22.20 11.65
C GLY A 467 -5.48 -21.51 11.63
N ARG A 468 -4.39 -22.21 12.00
CA ARG A 468 -3.02 -21.67 11.94
C ARG A 468 -2.40 -21.75 10.54
N ILE A 469 -2.91 -22.61 9.67
CA ILE A 469 -2.45 -22.70 8.28
C ILE A 469 -2.62 -21.33 7.60
N VAL A 470 -1.55 -20.90 6.95
CA VAL A 470 -1.49 -19.64 6.21
C VAL A 470 -1.75 -19.95 4.73
N PRO A 471 -2.85 -19.45 4.13
CA PRO A 471 -3.17 -19.69 2.72
C PRO A 471 -2.01 -19.43 1.75
N ASP A 472 -1.31 -18.31 1.93
CA ASP A 472 -0.19 -17.93 1.06
C ASP A 472 1.00 -18.92 1.17
N ASP A 473 1.18 -19.57 2.32
CA ASP A 473 2.21 -20.59 2.51
C ASP A 473 1.87 -21.86 1.76
N VAL A 474 0.60 -22.27 1.77
CA VAL A 474 0.15 -23.43 1.00
C VAL A 474 0.29 -23.14 -0.50
N ARG A 475 -0.11 -21.94 -0.96
CA ARG A 475 0.09 -21.52 -2.36
C ARG A 475 1.56 -21.61 -2.74
N ALA A 476 2.44 -21.05 -1.90
CA ALA A 476 3.88 -21.10 -2.12
C ALA A 476 4.42 -22.53 -2.16
N LYS A 477 3.99 -23.41 -1.24
CA LYS A 477 4.40 -24.82 -1.23
C LYS A 477 4.01 -25.54 -2.52
N VAL A 478 2.75 -25.42 -2.94
CA VAL A 478 2.24 -26.04 -4.17
C VAL A 478 3.02 -25.53 -5.38
N THR A 479 3.26 -24.23 -5.45
CA THR A 479 4.04 -23.58 -6.51
C THR A 479 5.45 -24.12 -6.57
N MET A 480 6.14 -24.19 -5.43
CA MET A 480 7.50 -24.72 -5.38
C MET A 480 7.57 -26.22 -5.71
N ASN A 481 6.57 -27.00 -5.31
CA ASN A 481 6.49 -28.40 -5.68
C ASN A 481 6.33 -28.61 -7.20
N ILE A 482 5.59 -27.72 -7.87
CA ILE A 482 5.38 -27.78 -9.33
C ILE A 482 6.60 -27.27 -10.09
N LEU A 483 7.10 -26.08 -9.75
CA LEU A 483 8.19 -25.43 -10.49
C LEU A 483 9.56 -26.07 -10.22
N VAL A 484 9.76 -26.56 -9.00
CA VAL A 484 11.06 -27.08 -8.53
C VAL A 484 10.95 -28.56 -8.17
N GLY A 485 9.99 -28.94 -7.32
CA GLY A 485 9.91 -30.29 -6.75
C GLY A 485 11.13 -30.60 -5.87
N ASP A 486 11.60 -31.84 -5.91
CA ASP A 486 12.82 -32.27 -5.20
C ASP A 486 14.12 -32.10 -6.04
N ASP A 487 14.03 -31.43 -7.19
CA ASP A 487 15.13 -31.25 -8.13
C ASP A 487 16.06 -30.09 -7.70
N GLN A 488 17.30 -30.44 -7.35
CA GLN A 488 18.31 -29.47 -6.90
C GLN A 488 18.74 -28.51 -8.01
N GLU A 489 18.80 -28.96 -9.26
CA GLU A 489 19.21 -28.11 -10.38
C GLU A 489 18.14 -27.05 -10.67
N LYS A 490 16.86 -27.45 -10.68
CA LYS A 490 15.75 -26.50 -10.78
C LYS A 490 15.72 -25.51 -9.63
N ALA A 491 16.05 -25.94 -8.41
CA ALA A 491 16.12 -25.05 -7.26
C ALA A 491 17.23 -23.99 -7.41
N GLN A 492 18.39 -24.37 -7.96
CA GLN A 492 19.48 -23.45 -8.28
C GLN A 492 19.07 -22.47 -9.38
N GLN A 493 18.47 -22.97 -10.46
CA GLN A 493 17.96 -22.14 -11.55
C GLN A 493 16.90 -21.13 -11.05
N PHE A 494 16.03 -21.54 -10.13
CA PHE A 494 15.02 -20.65 -9.54
C PHE A 494 15.66 -19.53 -8.69
N ASN A 495 16.66 -19.85 -7.86
CA ASN A 495 17.42 -18.82 -7.13
C ASN A 495 18.15 -17.86 -8.10
N LYS A 496 18.74 -18.40 -9.16
CA LYS A 496 19.38 -17.60 -10.22
C LYS A 496 18.39 -16.68 -10.91
N ARG A 497 17.19 -17.14 -11.25
CA ARG A 497 16.10 -16.31 -11.82
C ARG A 497 15.79 -15.11 -10.93
N TRP A 498 15.61 -15.32 -9.62
CA TRP A 498 15.34 -14.23 -8.68
C TRP A 498 16.51 -13.27 -8.58
N ARG A 499 17.74 -13.77 -8.54
CA ARG A 499 18.95 -12.94 -8.59
C ARG A 499 18.97 -12.08 -9.85
N ASP A 500 18.82 -12.70 -11.01
CA ASP A 500 18.80 -12.03 -12.30
C ASP A 500 17.69 -10.96 -12.35
N TYR A 501 16.49 -11.25 -11.83
CA TYR A 501 15.38 -10.29 -11.73
C TYR A 501 15.73 -9.07 -10.87
N CYS A 502 16.42 -9.25 -9.75
CA CYS A 502 16.85 -8.15 -8.87
C CYS A 502 17.78 -7.17 -9.60
N PHE A 503 18.77 -7.69 -10.32
CA PHE A 503 19.79 -6.87 -10.96
C PHE A 503 19.35 -6.33 -12.32
N SER A 504 18.56 -7.09 -13.09
CA SER A 504 18.06 -6.66 -14.41
C SER A 504 16.81 -5.79 -14.30
N MET A 505 15.74 -6.29 -13.67
CA MET A 505 14.42 -5.63 -13.67
C MET A 505 14.25 -4.63 -12.53
N CYS A 506 14.75 -4.95 -11.33
CA CYS A 506 14.72 -4.02 -10.20
C CYS A 506 15.90 -3.03 -10.20
N CYS A 507 16.81 -3.15 -11.19
CA CYS A 507 17.98 -2.30 -11.38
C CYS A 507 18.82 -2.11 -10.11
N MET A 508 18.95 -3.17 -9.31
CA MET A 508 19.90 -3.21 -8.21
C MET A 508 21.33 -3.24 -8.76
N ILE A 509 22.31 -2.86 -7.94
CA ILE A 509 23.73 -2.90 -8.30
C ILE A 509 24.51 -3.92 -7.49
N GLU A 510 25.39 -4.63 -8.20
CA GLU A 510 26.46 -5.41 -7.60
C GLU A 510 27.48 -4.46 -6.95
N LYS A 511 27.86 -4.76 -5.72
CA LYS A 511 28.84 -4.00 -4.93
C LYS A 511 29.40 -4.88 -3.82
N LYS A 512 30.56 -4.53 -3.26
CA LYS A 512 31.24 -5.38 -2.25
C LYS A 512 30.38 -5.64 -1.02
N SER A 513 29.73 -4.61 -0.49
CA SER A 513 28.82 -4.74 0.66
C SER A 513 27.52 -5.51 0.40
N ASN A 514 27.33 -6.13 -0.78
CA ASN A 514 26.27 -7.12 -1.00
C ASN A 514 26.60 -8.48 -0.37
N ARG A 515 27.88 -8.78 -0.11
CA ARG A 515 28.35 -10.04 0.47
C ARG A 515 28.62 -9.95 1.97
N MET A 516 27.88 -9.08 2.65
CA MET A 516 28.06 -8.82 4.07
C MET A 516 27.52 -10.00 4.90
N SER A 517 28.31 -10.47 5.85
CA SER A 517 27.93 -11.58 6.73
C SER A 517 26.76 -11.20 7.64
N TYR A 518 26.09 -12.20 8.23
CA TYR A 518 25.03 -11.93 9.19
C TYR A 518 25.57 -11.24 10.46
N ASP A 519 26.78 -11.58 10.90
CA ASP A 519 27.40 -10.99 12.09
C ASP A 519 27.83 -9.53 11.84
N ASP A 520 28.37 -9.22 10.65
CA ASP A 520 28.65 -7.85 10.23
C ASP A 520 27.38 -7.02 10.16
N TRP A 521 26.28 -7.62 9.68
CA TRP A 521 24.97 -6.98 9.66
C TRP A 521 24.47 -6.66 11.07
N GLN A 522 24.53 -7.60 12.02
CA GLN A 522 24.15 -7.37 13.41
C GLN A 522 24.99 -6.26 14.05
N THR A 523 26.30 -6.27 13.81
CA THR A 523 27.24 -5.24 14.29
C THR A 523 26.87 -3.86 13.75
N TYR A 524 26.56 -3.76 12.45
CA TYR A 524 26.09 -2.52 11.83
C TYR A 524 24.79 -2.00 12.49
N ARG A 525 23.81 -2.87 12.75
CA ARG A 525 22.54 -2.47 13.37
C ARG A 525 22.72 -1.95 14.79
N ALA A 526 23.52 -2.64 15.59
CA ALA A 526 23.82 -2.26 16.96
C ALA A 526 24.48 -0.88 17.03
N HIS A 527 25.45 -0.63 16.15
CA HIS A 527 26.16 0.66 16.08
C HIS A 527 25.22 1.82 15.70
N ASN A 528 24.22 1.59 14.83
CA ASN A 528 23.32 2.63 14.33
C ASN A 528 22.02 2.78 15.14
N ARG A 529 21.84 2.02 16.24
CA ARG A 529 20.63 2.00 17.09
C ARG A 529 19.35 1.77 16.27
N GLU A 530 19.41 0.89 15.27
CA GLU A 530 18.27 0.58 14.41
C GLU A 530 17.48 -0.66 14.91
N PRO A 531 16.14 -0.54 15.14
CA PRO A 531 15.13 -1.61 15.22
C PRO A 531 15.47 -3.00 15.76
#